data_AF-A0A7H0K0R0-F1
#
_entry.id   AF-A0A7H0K0R0-F1
#
_cell.length_a   1.000
_cell.length_b   1.000
_cell.length_c   1.000
_cell.angle_alpha   90.00
_cell.angle_beta   90.00
_cell.angle_gamma   90.00
#
_symmetry.space_group_name_H-M   'P 1'
#
loop_
_entity.id
_entity.type
_entity.pdbx_description
1 polymer ?
#
loop_
_entity_poly.entity_id
_entity_poly.type
_entity_poly.pdbx_seq_one_letter_code
_entity_poly.pdbx_strand_id
1 'polypeptide(L)' 'MDEDFAIKTLRRFATGKKLPTAQLQHLEESGFICATDDGKHHLTTHGALTLRKGTL' A
#
# COMPACT_ATOMS: atom_id res chain seq x y z
N MET A 1 12.31 8.72 7.28
CA MET A 1 12.67 7.42 7.88
C MET A 1 11.45 6.51 7.71
N ASP A 2 10.90 6.41 6.48
CA ASP A 2 9.47 6.08 6.29
C ASP A 2 9.21 5.05 5.18
N GLU A 3 10.18 4.80 4.29
CA GLU A 3 10.01 3.86 3.18
C GLU A 3 9.82 2.41 3.68
N ASP A 4 10.55 2.01 4.73
CA ASP A 4 10.42 0.67 5.34
C ASP A 4 9.04 0.48 6.00
N PHE A 5 8.48 1.54 6.59
CA PHE A 5 7.15 1.53 7.18
C PHE A 5 6.06 1.43 6.09
N ALA A 6 6.18 2.21 5.02
CA ALA A 6 5.26 2.15 3.89
C ALA A 6 5.31 0.78 3.20
N ILE A 7 6.50 0.19 3.00
CA ILE A 7 6.65 -1.15 2.42
C ILE A 7 6.05 -2.23 3.32
N LYS A 8 6.28 -2.20 4.64
CA LYS A 8 5.65 -3.13 5.59
C LYS A 8 4.13 -3.01 5.58
N THR A 9 3.62 -1.79 5.53
CA THR A 9 2.19 -1.50 5.47
C THR A 9 1.59 -1.99 4.16
N LEU A 10 2.27 -1.77 3.03
CA LEU A 10 1.89 -2.25 1.70
C LEU A 10 1.85 -3.79 1.62
N ARG A 11 2.79 -4.49 2.27
CA ARG A 11 2.74 -5.96 2.37
C ARG A 11 1.53 -6.44 3.17
N ARG A 12 1.21 -5.77 4.27
CA ARG A 12 0.01 -6.08 5.07
C ARG A 12 -1.26 -5.83 4.26
N PHE A 13 -1.30 -4.75 3.47
CA PHE A 13 -2.38 -4.48 2.54
C PHE A 13 -2.55 -5.61 1.51
N ALA A 14 -1.45 -6.01 0.85
CA ALA A 14 -1.46 -7.06 -0.17
C ALA A 14 -1.86 -8.45 0.36
N THR A 15 -1.64 -8.71 1.66
CA THR A 15 -2.07 -9.95 2.33
C THR A 15 -3.53 -9.91 2.79
N GLY A 16 -4.27 -8.84 2.48
CA GLY A 16 -5.67 -8.68 2.85
C GLY A 16 -5.90 -8.36 4.33
N LYS A 17 -4.86 -7.96 5.07
CA LYS A 17 -5.04 -7.52 6.46
C LYS A 17 -5.77 -6.18 6.49
N LYS A 18 -6.69 -6.04 7.45
CA LYS A 18 -7.32 -4.75 7.74
C LYS A 18 -6.24 -3.77 8.23
N LEU A 19 -6.13 -2.65 7.52
CA LEU A 19 -5.25 -1.55 7.89
C LEU A 19 -6.08 -0.39 8.48
N PRO A 20 -5.54 0.35 9.46
CA PRO A 20 -6.11 1.61 9.89
C PRO A 20 -6.21 2.62 8.73
N THR A 21 -7.22 3.50 8.77
CA THR A 21 -7.42 4.55 7.76
C THR A 21 -6.18 5.42 7.56
N ALA A 22 -5.47 5.78 8.63
CA ALA A 22 -4.23 6.56 8.53
C ALA A 22 -3.12 5.84 7.74
N GLN A 23 -3.05 4.50 7.84
CA GLN A 23 -2.08 3.70 7.09
C GLN A 23 -2.48 3.58 5.61
N LEU A 24 -3.78 3.49 5.32
CA LEU A 24 -4.29 3.50 3.95
C LEU A 24 -4.06 4.85 3.27
N GLN A 25 -4.37 5.95 3.95
CA GLN A 25 -4.08 7.31 3.46
C GLN A 25 -2.59 7.48 3.16
N HIS A 26 -1.71 7.05 4.06
CA HIS A 26 -0.28 7.14 3.82
C HIS A 26 0.19 6.35 2.58
N LEU A 27 -0.38 5.16 2.34
CA LEU A 27 -0.11 4.36 1.14
C LEU A 27 -0.66 5.02 -0.14
N GLU A 28 -1.80 5.71 -0.04
CA GLU A 28 -2.42 6.44 -1.15
C GLU A 28 -1.63 7.72 -1.49
N GLU A 29 -1.24 8.51 -0.49
CA GLU A 29 -0.37 9.68 -0.64
C GLU A 29 0.99 9.29 -1.24
N SER A 30 1.50 8.11 -0.88
CA SER A 30 2.73 7.55 -1.46
C SER A 30 2.54 6.97 -2.87
N GLY A 31 1.30 6.92 -3.38
CA GLY A 31 0.96 6.40 -4.71
C GLY A 31 1.06 4.88 -4.84
N PHE A 32 1.13 4.13 -3.73
CA PHE A 32 1.19 2.66 -3.75
C PHE A 32 -0.18 2.00 -3.91
N ILE A 33 -1.23 2.66 -3.41
CA ILE A 33 -2.62 2.25 -3.57
C ILE A 33 -3.45 3.44 -4.06
N CYS A 34 -4.65 3.17 -4.54
CA CYS A 34 -5.61 4.18 -4.95
C CYS A 34 -7.02 3.75 -4.56
N ALA A 35 -7.79 4.64 -3.93
CA ALA A 35 -9.21 4.46 -3.72
C ALA A 35 -9.97 4.35 -5.05
N THR A 36 -10.91 3.41 -5.10
CA THR A 36 -11.84 3.19 -6.21
C THR A 36 -13.24 3.66 -5.80
N ASP A 37 -14.11 3.96 -6.77
CA ASP A 37 -15.50 4.39 -6.54
C ASP A 37 -16.31 3.43 -5.65
N ASP A 38 -15.95 2.14 -5.61
CA ASP A 38 -16.54 1.14 -4.71
C ASP A 38 -16.14 1.31 -3.23
N GLY A 39 -15.39 2.35 -2.87
CA GLY A 39 -14.87 2.57 -1.52
C GLY A 39 -13.76 1.58 -1.12
N LYS A 40 -13.24 0.81 -2.08
CA LYS A 40 -12.11 -0.11 -1.89
C LYS A 40 -10.83 0.55 -2.34
N HIS A 41 -9.70 0.10 -1.80
CA HIS A 41 -8.39 0.52 -2.29
C HIS A 41 -7.84 -0.58 -3.19
N HIS A 42 -7.25 -0.21 -4.32
CA HIS A 42 -6.56 -1.11 -5.24
C HIS A 42 -5.07 -0.79 -5.27
N LEU A 43 -4.26 -1.82 -5.51
CA LEU A 43 -2.81 -1.68 -5.68
C LEU A 43 -2.50 -1.00 -7.01
N THR A 44 -1.68 0.05 -6.99
CA THR A 44 -1.21 0.69 -8.23
C THR A 44 -0.06 -0.12 -8.82
N THR A 45 0.28 0.15 -10.08
CA THR A 45 1.48 -0.41 -10.73
C THR A 45 2.74 -0.10 -9.92
N HIS A 46 2.83 1.10 -9.33
CA HIS A 46 3.95 1.50 -8.49
C HIS A 46 4.02 0.64 -7.21
N GLY A 47 2.92 0.48 -6.49
CA GLY A 47 2.86 -0.39 -5.31
C GLY A 47 3.20 -1.85 -5.63
N ALA A 48 2.72 -2.37 -6.76
CA ALA A 48 3.01 -3.73 -7.18
C ALA A 48 4.50 -3.94 -7.50
N LEU A 49 5.14 -2.97 -8.15
CA LEU A 49 6.58 -2.99 -8.42
C LEU A 49 7.41 -2.89 -7.14
N THR A 50 7.01 -2.03 -6.21
CA THR A 50 7.69 -1.85 -4.92
C THR A 50 7.59 -3.11 -4.06
N LEU A 51 6.44 -3.79 -4.04
CA LEU A 51 6.29 -5.11 -3.41
C LEU A 51 7.25 -6.13 -4.00
N ARG A 52 7.33 -6.21 -5.34
CA ARG A 52 8.27 -7.12 -6.01
C ARG A 52 9.73 -6.80 -5.67
N LYS A 53 10.12 -5.53 -5.67
CA LYS A 53 11.50 -5.08 -5.37
C LYS A 53 11.90 -5.34 -3.92
N GLY A 54 11.00 -5.20 -2.96
CA GLY A 54 11.30 -5.43 -1.55
C GLY A 54 11.40 -6.92 -1.17
N THR A 55 11.07 -7.85 -2.06
CA THR A 55 11.06 -9.30 -1.77
C THR A 55 12.42 -9.98 -2.09
N LEU A 56 13.51 -9.23 -2.05
CA LEU A 56 14.89 -9.70 -2.23
C LEU A 56 15.67 -9.52 -0.92
#